data_AF-A0A357D446-F1
#
_entry.id   AF-A0A357D446-F1
#
_cell.length_a   1.000
_cell.length_b   1.000
_cell.length_c   1.000
_cell.angle_alpha   90.00
_cell.angle_beta   90.00
_cell.angle_gamma   90.00
#
_symmetry.space_group_name_H-M   'P 1'
#
loop_
_entity.id
_entity.type
_entity.pdbx_description
1 polymer ?
#
loop_
_entity_poly.entity_id
_entity_poly.type
_entity_poly.pdbx_seq_one_letter_code
_entity_poly.pdbx_strand_id
1 'polypeptide(L)'
;QMADLFQRDVSAISRHIKNVFDEGELGKESNLRFLQIPNSDKPVTLYNLNVIISVGYRVRSHRGTQFRIWATERLREYIIKGFTMNDDLLKKAGGGDYFKELLARIRDIRSSEKVFWRQVLDIYATSIDYDPRAEIT
;
A
#
# COMPACT_ATOMS: atom_id res chain seq x y z
N GLN A 1 -19.55 9.74 -7.13
CA GLN A 1 -18.18 9.55 -6.63
C GLN A 1 -17.33 8.66 -7.54
N MET A 2 -17.50 7.32 -7.55
CA MET A 2 -16.68 6.45 -8.43
C MET A 2 -16.97 6.62 -9.93
N ALA A 3 -18.24 6.83 -10.29
CA ALA A 3 -18.64 7.17 -11.65
C ALA A 3 -17.91 8.41 -12.18
N ASP A 4 -17.82 9.46 -11.37
CA ASP A 4 -17.12 10.71 -11.71
C ASP A 4 -15.61 10.51 -11.78
N LEU A 5 -15.04 9.78 -10.80
CA LEU A 5 -13.61 9.48 -10.73
C LEU A 5 -13.10 8.75 -11.99
N PHE A 6 -13.84 7.72 -12.41
CA PHE A 6 -13.48 6.91 -13.58
C PHE A 6 -14.12 7.38 -14.88
N GLN A 7 -14.88 8.48 -14.86
CA GLN A 7 -15.61 9.04 -16.00
C GLN A 7 -16.44 7.97 -16.72
N ARG A 8 -17.31 7.29 -15.95
CA ARG A 8 -18.16 6.19 -16.43
C ARG A 8 -19.55 6.24 -15.81
N ASP A 9 -20.49 5.62 -16.51
CA ASP A 9 -21.87 5.52 -16.04
C ASP A 9 -21.97 4.78 -14.71
N VAL A 10 -22.86 5.27 -13.85
CA VAL A 10 -23.14 4.68 -12.54
C VAL A 10 -23.55 3.20 -12.67
N SER A 11 -24.31 2.86 -13.71
CA SER A 11 -24.75 1.49 -13.98
C SER A 11 -23.58 0.53 -14.24
N ALA A 12 -22.55 0.98 -14.98
CA ALA A 12 -21.36 0.19 -15.27
C ALA A 12 -20.53 -0.04 -14.01
N ILE A 13 -20.34 1.01 -13.20
CA ILE A 13 -19.63 0.91 -11.92
C ILE A 13 -20.36 -0.03 -10.96
N SER A 14 -21.68 0.09 -10.83
CA SER A 14 -22.49 -0.80 -9.99
C SER A 14 -22.39 -2.27 -10.42
N ARG A 15 -22.31 -2.54 -11.74
CA ARG A 15 -22.08 -3.90 -12.25
C ARG A 15 -20.72 -4.44 -11.82
N HIS A 16 -19.66 -3.66 -11.95
CA HIS A 16 -18.33 -4.08 -11.53
C HIS A 16 -18.27 -4.36 -10.03
N ILE A 17 -18.87 -3.49 -9.20
CA ILE A 17 -18.95 -3.68 -7.75
C ILE A 17 -19.67 -4.98 -7.40
N LYS A 18 -20.81 -5.25 -8.05
CA LYS A 18 -21.55 -6.48 -7.83
C LYS A 18 -20.69 -7.70 -8.14
N ASN A 19 -20.01 -7.71 -9.29
CA ASN A 19 -19.12 -8.81 -9.67
C ASN A 19 -17.96 -9.00 -8.67
N VAL A 20 -17.35 -7.92 -8.16
CA VAL A 20 -16.28 -7.99 -7.15
C VAL A 20 -16.74 -8.73 -5.90
N PHE A 21 -17.97 -8.48 -5.46
CA PHE A 21 -18.52 -9.19 -4.32
C PHE A 21 -18.97 -10.61 -4.63
N ASP A 22 -19.55 -10.84 -5.82
CA ASP A 22 -20.03 -12.16 -6.23
C ASP A 22 -18.86 -13.14 -6.49
N GLU A 23 -17.71 -12.63 -6.93
CA GLU A 23 -16.46 -13.39 -7.09
C GLU A 23 -15.71 -13.62 -5.77
N GLY A 24 -16.15 -12.98 -4.68
CA GLY A 24 -15.55 -13.14 -3.36
C GLY A 24 -14.20 -12.45 -3.16
N GLU A 25 -13.80 -11.52 -4.06
CA GLU A 25 -12.55 -10.76 -3.92
C GLU A 25 -12.58 -9.87 -2.66
N LEU A 26 -13.77 -9.36 -2.31
CA LEU A 26 -13.99 -8.52 -1.12
C LEU A 26 -15.26 -8.96 -0.39
N GLY A 27 -15.26 -8.87 0.94
CA GLY A 27 -16.46 -9.09 1.76
C GLY A 27 -17.35 -7.85 1.85
N LYS A 28 -18.68 -8.00 1.82
CA LYS A 28 -19.60 -6.85 1.84
C LYS A 28 -19.58 -6.08 3.17
N GLU A 29 -19.50 -6.78 4.31
CA GLU A 29 -19.63 -6.23 5.67
C GLU A 29 -18.56 -5.18 6.03
N SER A 30 -17.31 -5.38 5.62
CA SER A 30 -16.20 -4.48 5.98
C SER A 30 -15.98 -3.35 4.95
N ASN A 31 -16.49 -3.53 3.73
CA ASN A 31 -16.18 -2.65 2.61
C ASN A 31 -17.31 -1.68 2.23
N LEU A 32 -18.47 -1.78 2.90
CA LEU A 32 -19.65 -0.95 2.68
C LEU A 32 -20.02 -0.18 3.95
N ARG A 33 -20.28 1.12 3.81
CA ARG A 33 -20.87 1.93 4.87
C ARG A 33 -22.11 2.62 4.34
N PHE A 34 -23.24 2.39 5.00
CA PHE A 34 -24.48 3.11 4.69
C PHE A 34 -24.50 4.43 5.45
N LEU A 35 -24.64 5.54 4.72
CA LEU A 35 -24.89 6.85 5.31
C LEU A 35 -26.35 7.20 5.12
N GLN A 36 -27.04 7.44 6.24
CA GLN A 36 -28.34 8.11 6.22
C GLN A 36 -28.11 9.61 6.14
N ILE A 37 -28.62 10.22 5.07
CA ILE A 37 -28.62 11.67 4.92
C ILE A 37 -30.02 12.17 5.32
N PRO A 38 -30.13 13.15 6.23
CA PRO A 38 -31.42 13.78 6.53
C PRO A 38 -32.03 14.35 5.24
N ASN A 39 -33.31 14.03 4.96
CA ASN A 39 -34.04 14.35 3.72
C ASN A 39 -33.75 13.49 2.47
N SER A 40 -33.16 12.30 2.60
CA SER A 40 -33.09 11.34 1.48
C SER A 40 -33.81 10.04 1.82
N ASP A 41 -34.76 9.64 0.98
CA ASP A 41 -35.51 8.37 1.14
C ASP A 41 -34.64 7.13 0.94
N LYS A 42 -33.41 7.27 0.40
CA LYS A 42 -32.50 6.15 0.15
C LYS A 42 -31.14 6.39 0.82
N PRO A 43 -30.64 5.42 1.61
CA PRO A 43 -29.30 5.51 2.18
C PRO A 43 -28.25 5.54 1.07
N VAL A 44 -27.24 6.41 1.23
CA VAL A 44 -26.13 6.50 0.30
C VAL A 44 -25.07 5.47 0.69
N THR A 45 -24.74 4.58 -0.24
CA THR A 45 -23.69 3.58 -0.03
C THR A 45 -22.32 4.20 -0.30
N LEU A 46 -21.45 4.17 0.71
CA LEU A 46 -20.06 4.60 0.62
C LEU A 46 -19.15 3.38 0.60
N TYR A 47 -18.23 3.36 -0.36
CA TYR A 47 -17.32 2.25 -0.60
C TYR A 47 -15.92 2.63 -0.14
N ASN A 48 -15.22 1.68 0.48
CA ASN A 48 -13.86 1.92 0.94
C ASN A 48 -12.83 1.85 -0.20
N LEU A 49 -11.56 2.11 0.14
CA LEU A 49 -10.46 2.15 -0.83
C LEU A 49 -10.26 0.82 -1.56
N ASN A 50 -10.46 -0.32 -0.89
CA ASN A 50 -10.29 -1.63 -1.50
C ASN A 50 -11.25 -1.85 -2.68
N VAL A 51 -12.51 -1.44 -2.53
CA VAL A 51 -13.49 -1.52 -3.62
C VAL A 51 -13.10 -0.60 -4.77
N ILE A 52 -12.63 0.61 -4.47
CA ILE A 52 -12.18 1.56 -5.50
C ILE A 52 -11.00 1.00 -6.30
N ILE A 53 -10.03 0.39 -5.63
CA ILE A 53 -8.86 -0.24 -6.27
C ILE A 53 -9.31 -1.39 -7.17
N SER A 54 -10.14 -2.30 -6.65
CA SER A 54 -10.63 -3.47 -7.38
C SER A 54 -11.43 -3.07 -8.63
N VAL A 55 -12.35 -2.13 -8.48
CA VAL A 55 -13.13 -1.58 -9.60
C VAL A 55 -12.21 -0.87 -10.60
N GLY A 56 -11.22 -0.11 -10.13
CA GLY A 56 -10.28 0.62 -10.98
C GLY A 56 -9.52 -0.26 -11.98
N TYR A 57 -9.18 -1.49 -11.60
CA TYR A 57 -8.58 -2.46 -12.52
C TYR A 57 -9.55 -2.94 -13.61
N ARG A 58 -10.84 -3.07 -13.27
CA ARG A 58 -11.89 -3.65 -14.13
C ARG A 58 -12.54 -2.63 -15.07
N VAL A 59 -12.49 -1.33 -14.74
CA VAL A 59 -13.13 -0.29 -15.53
C VAL A 59 -12.37 0.01 -16.82
N ARG A 60 -13.08 -0.06 -17.94
CA ARG A 60 -12.57 0.35 -19.26
C ARG A 60 -12.85 1.84 -19.49
N SER A 61 -11.98 2.73 -19.02
CA SER A 61 -12.03 4.17 -19.34
C SER A 61 -10.62 4.74 -19.45
N HIS A 62 -10.49 5.97 -19.98
CA HIS A 62 -9.18 6.64 -20.04
C HIS A 62 -8.58 6.80 -18.63
N ARG A 63 -9.40 7.23 -17.66
CA ARG A 63 -9.02 7.28 -16.23
C ARG A 63 -8.65 5.91 -15.67
N GLY A 64 -9.39 4.86 -16.03
CA GLY A 64 -9.07 3.48 -15.63
C GLY A 64 -7.73 3.01 -16.21
N THR A 65 -7.40 3.39 -17.45
CA THR A 65 -6.08 3.10 -18.05
C THR A 65 -4.96 3.83 -17.32
N GLN A 66 -5.12 5.12 -17.03
CA GLN A 66 -4.15 5.88 -16.23
C GLN A 66 -3.94 5.25 -14.85
N PHE A 67 -5.02 4.84 -14.18
CA PHE A 67 -4.97 4.15 -12.89
C PHE A 67 -4.16 2.85 -12.99
N ARG A 68 -4.41 2.01 -14.00
CA ARG A 68 -3.65 0.76 -14.20
C ARG A 68 -2.18 0.99 -14.49
N ILE A 69 -1.84 1.99 -15.31
CA ILE A 69 -0.44 2.35 -15.59
C ILE A 69 0.25 2.73 -14.28
N TRP A 70 -0.35 3.65 -13.52
CA TRP A 70 0.18 4.09 -12.23
C TRP A 70 0.33 2.91 -11.24
N ALA A 71 -0.69 2.07 -11.11
CA ALA A 71 -0.67 0.96 -10.17
C ALA A 71 0.38 -0.10 -10.56
N THR A 72 0.52 -0.38 -11.86
CA THR A 72 1.56 -1.29 -12.38
C THR A 72 2.96 -0.76 -12.10
N GLU A 73 3.18 0.54 -12.25
CA GLU A 73 4.45 1.18 -11.95
C GLU A 73 4.83 1.02 -10.47
N ARG A 74 3.88 1.25 -9.55
CA ARG A 74 4.11 1.08 -8.10
C ARG A 74 4.33 -0.38 -7.71
N LEU A 75 3.56 -1.31 -8.28
CA LEU A 75 3.76 -2.73 -8.04
C LEU A 75 5.13 -3.20 -8.56
N ARG A 76 5.53 -2.74 -9.75
CA ARG A 76 6.84 -3.04 -10.31
C ARG A 76 7.96 -2.49 -9.43
N GLU A 77 7.84 -1.25 -8.96
CA GLU A 77 8.81 -0.66 -8.05
C GLU A 77 8.96 -1.50 -6.77
N TYR A 78 7.84 -1.89 -6.16
CA TYR A 78 7.84 -2.72 -4.97
C TYR A 78 8.50 -4.08 -5.21
N ILE A 79 8.23 -4.74 -6.33
CA ILE A 79 8.83 -6.04 -6.67
C ILE A 79 10.34 -5.92 -6.88
N ILE A 80 10.82 -4.84 -7.52
CA ILE A 80 12.26 -4.67 -7.83
C ILE A 80 13.04 -4.20 -6.60
N LYS A 81 12.54 -3.19 -5.89
CA LYS A 81 13.27 -2.53 -4.79
C LYS A 81 12.92 -3.06 -3.41
N GLY A 82 11.80 -3.76 -3.27
CA GLY A 82 11.24 -4.18 -1.98
C GLY A 82 10.42 -3.10 -1.25
N PHE A 83 10.27 -1.90 -1.83
CA PHE A 83 9.47 -0.82 -1.25
C PHE A 83 8.91 0.11 -2.34
N THR A 84 7.85 0.84 -2.03
CA THR A 84 7.33 1.94 -2.84
C THR A 84 7.07 3.15 -1.95
N MET A 85 7.30 4.36 -2.45
CA MET A 85 7.20 5.59 -1.67
C MET A 85 6.55 6.70 -2.47
N ASN A 86 5.79 7.56 -1.78
CA ASN A 86 5.24 8.78 -2.37
C ASN A 86 6.05 9.98 -1.86
N ASP A 87 7.13 10.30 -2.56
CA ASP A 87 8.08 11.34 -2.16
C ASP A 87 7.43 12.73 -2.06
N ASP A 88 6.56 13.08 -3.01
CA ASP A 88 5.91 14.39 -3.06
C ASP A 88 4.96 14.60 -1.88
N LEU A 89 4.25 13.53 -1.47
CA LEU A 89 3.40 13.57 -0.29
C LEU A 89 4.24 13.75 0.97
N LEU A 90 5.32 12.97 1.12
CA LEU A 90 6.20 13.02 2.28
C LEU A 90 6.92 14.37 2.40
N LYS A 91 7.36 14.97 1.29
CA LYS A 91 7.99 16.30 1.25
C LYS A 91 7.02 17.41 1.69
N LYS A 92 5.73 17.28 1.40
CA LYS A 92 4.69 18.25 1.78
C LYS A 92 4.16 18.05 3.22
N ALA A 93 5.05 17.65 4.13
CA ALA A 93 4.76 17.27 5.53
C ALA A 93 3.98 15.95 5.72
N GLY A 94 3.84 15.13 4.67
CA GLY A 94 3.49 13.72 4.80
C GLY A 94 2.25 13.44 5.62
N GLY A 95 1.21 14.30 5.55
CA GLY A 95 -0.08 14.07 6.20
C GLY A 95 -0.04 13.62 7.68
N GLY A 96 1.00 13.95 8.46
CA GLY A 96 1.12 13.60 9.88
C GLY A 96 2.32 12.74 10.26
N ASP A 97 2.11 11.77 11.16
CA ASP A 97 3.16 10.93 11.79
C ASP A 97 3.76 9.84 10.89
N TYR A 98 3.32 9.71 9.63
CA TYR A 98 3.80 8.66 8.71
C TYR A 98 5.31 8.72 8.45
N PHE A 99 5.89 9.93 8.41
CA PHE A 99 7.34 10.08 8.30
C PHE A 99 8.07 9.53 9.54
N LYS A 100 7.50 9.72 10.73
CA LYS A 100 8.06 9.15 11.97
C LYS A 100 7.90 7.64 12.01
N GLU A 101 6.76 7.11 11.56
CA GLU A 101 6.54 5.66 11.44
C GLU A 101 7.57 5.02 10.49
N LEU A 102 7.83 5.66 9.34
CA LEU A 102 8.85 5.22 8.39
C LEU A 102 10.24 5.19 9.05
N LEU A 103 10.62 6.25 9.76
CA LEU A 103 11.88 6.29 10.51
C LEU A 103 11.96 5.20 11.57
N ALA A 104 10.85 4.89 12.25
CA ALA A 104 10.79 3.82 13.25
C ALA A 104 11.00 2.44 12.59
N ARG A 105 10.33 2.16 11.47
CA ARG A 105 10.53 0.91 10.70
C ARG A 105 11.97 0.76 10.21
N ILE A 106 12.58 1.84 9.70
CA ILE A 106 14.00 1.82 9.29
C ILE A 106 14.91 1.51 10.48
N ARG A 107 14.65 2.10 11.66
CA ARG A 107 15.44 1.81 12.86
C ARG A 107 15.31 0.36 13.30
N ASP A 108 14.13 -0.23 13.19
CA ASP A 108 13.88 -1.63 13.52
C ASP A 108 14.58 -2.60 12.55
N ILE A 109 14.54 -2.30 11.25
CA ILE A 109 15.32 -3.03 10.25
C ILE A 109 16.82 -2.96 10.61
N ARG A 110 17.34 -1.78 10.92
CA ARG A 110 18.75 -1.59 11.30
C ARG A 110 19.14 -2.24 12.62
N SER A 111 18.23 -2.31 13.60
CA SER A 111 18.50 -3.00 14.86
C SER A 111 18.60 -4.51 14.62
N SER A 112 17.72 -5.07 13.78
CA SER A 112 17.79 -6.48 13.37
C SER A 112 19.08 -6.79 12.61
N GLU A 113 19.51 -5.92 11.70
CA GLU A 113 20.79 -6.06 10.99
C GLU A 113 21.97 -5.97 11.96
N LYS A 114 21.97 -5.03 12.91
CA LYS A 114 23.06 -4.90 13.89
C LYS A 114 23.16 -6.14 14.78
N VAL A 115 22.03 -6.72 15.18
CA VAL A 115 22.01 -7.98 15.95
C VAL A 115 22.54 -9.14 15.11
N PHE A 116 22.16 -9.22 13.84
CA PHE A 116 22.70 -10.19 12.88
C PHE A 116 24.22 -10.05 12.70
N TRP A 117 24.72 -8.83 12.46
CA TRP A 117 26.15 -8.56 12.32
C TRP A 117 26.94 -8.85 13.60
N ARG A 118 26.32 -8.66 14.77
CA ARG A 118 26.93 -9.02 16.05
C ARG A 118 27.08 -10.53 16.21
N GLN A 119 26.07 -11.32 15.82
CA GLN A 119 26.15 -12.78 15.80
C GLN A 119 27.24 -13.27 14.85
N VAL A 120 27.37 -12.65 13.67
CA VAL A 120 28.45 -12.98 12.72
C VAL A 120 29.82 -12.68 13.34
N LEU A 121 30.00 -11.53 13.99
CA LEU A 121 31.23 -11.20 14.71
C LEU A 121 31.55 -12.18 15.86
N ASP A 122 30.56 -12.62 16.62
CA ASP A 122 30.75 -13.60 17.70
C ASP A 122 31.21 -14.97 17.16
N ILE A 123 30.73 -15.38 15.97
CA ILE A 123 31.21 -16.58 15.27
C ILE A 123 32.65 -16.38 14.78
N TYR A 124 32.99 -15.22 14.22
CA TYR A 124 34.37 -14.94 13.84
C TYR A 124 35.31 -14.88 15.05
N ALA A 125 34.86 -14.37 16.19
CA ALA A 125 35.63 -14.36 17.43
C ALA A 125 35.90 -15.77 18.00
N THR A 126 35.14 -16.79 17.60
CA THR A 126 35.41 -18.19 17.94
C THR A 126 36.34 -18.89 16.95
N SER A 127 36.69 -18.24 15.83
CA SER A 127 37.69 -18.74 14.89
C SER A 127 39.10 -18.50 15.45
N ILE A 128 39.98 -19.49 15.27
CA ILE A 128 41.32 -19.55 15.89
C ILE A 128 42.23 -18.40 15.43
N ASP A 129 41.97 -17.87 14.23
CA ASP A 129 42.82 -16.86 13.57
C ASP A 129 42.29 -15.42 13.70
N TYR A 130 41.23 -15.19 14.49
CA TYR A 130 40.66 -13.87 14.69
C TYR A 130 41.39 -13.10 15.81
N ASP A 131 42.20 -12.11 15.42
CA ASP A 131 42.76 -11.12 16.36
C ASP A 131 41.97 -9.80 16.25
N PRO A 132 41.18 -9.41 17.28
CA PRO A 132 40.44 -8.16 17.28
C PRO A 132 41.33 -6.90 17.30
N ARG A 133 42.66 -7.06 17.42
CA ARG A 133 43.65 -5.97 17.38
C ARG A 133 44.43 -5.92 16.06
N ALA A 134 44.12 -6.79 15.10
CA ALA A 134 44.77 -6.74 13.79
C ALA A 134 44.49 -5.38 13.11
N GLU A 135 45.54 -4.69 12.66
CA GLU A 135 45.37 -3.46 11.91
C GLU A 135 44.66 -3.75 10.59
N ILE A 136 43.56 -3.02 10.36
CA ILE A 136 42.79 -3.10 9.12
C ILE A 136 43.69 -2.55 8.01
N THR A 137 44.16 -3.42 7.12
CA THR A 137 44.98 -3.04 5.96
C THR A 137 44.13 -2.38 4.88
#